data_AF-A0A3N9NUH1-F1
#
_entry.id   AF-A0A3N9NUH1-F1
#
_cell.length_a   1.000
_cell.length_b   1.000
_cell.length_c   1.000
_cell.angle_alpha   90.00
_cell.angle_beta   90.00
_cell.angle_gamma   90.00
#
_symmetry.space_group_name_H-M   'P 1'
#
loop_
_entity.id
_entity.type
_entity.pdbx_description
1 polymer ?
#
loop_
_entity_poly.entity_id
_entity_poly.type
_entity_poly.pdbx_seq_one_letter_code
_entity_poly.pdbx_strand_id
1 'polypeptide(L)' 'MPAVRVRENESFEKALRRFTKTCEKSGLMSDIRKHQQYEKPSEAKRRKMNAARRKMRKLQMMER' A
#
# COMPACT_ATOMS: atom_id res chain seq x y z
N MET A 1 -4.79 -7.03 7.71
CA MET A 1 -5.94 -6.74 6.83
C MET A 1 -6.66 -5.49 7.33
N PRO A 2 -7.14 -4.61 6.44
CA PRO A 2 -7.84 -3.39 6.85
C PRO A 2 -9.20 -3.72 7.46
N ALA A 3 -9.48 -3.22 8.66
CA ALA A 3 -10.77 -3.35 9.33
C ALA A 3 -11.22 -1.97 9.82
N VAL A 4 -12.49 -1.61 9.59
CA VAL A 4 -13.08 -0.36 10.05
C VAL A 4 -14.29 -0.72 10.91
N ARG A 5 -14.27 -0.29 12.17
CA ARG A 5 -15.44 -0.39 13.06
C ARG A 5 -16.36 0.81 12.79
N VAL A 6 -17.60 0.55 12.45
CA VAL A 6 -18.62 1.59 12.25
C VAL A 6 -19.13 2.03 13.61
N ARG A 7 -19.19 3.35 13.86
CA ARG A 7 -19.77 3.91 15.09
C ARG A 7 -21.25 4.25 14.84
N GLU A 8 -22.08 4.18 15.88
CA GLU A 8 -23.55 4.35 15.79
C GLU A 8 -23.99 5.73 15.23
N ASN A 9 -23.14 6.76 15.35
CA ASN A 9 -23.41 8.11 14.84
C ASN A 9 -22.81 8.40 13.44
N GLU A 10 -22.37 7.37 12.70
CA GLU A 10 -21.79 7.55 11.36
C GLU A 10 -22.73 7.09 10.25
N SER A 11 -22.89 7.93 9.22
CA SER A 11 -23.52 7.51 7.96
C SER A 11 -22.66 6.43 7.28
N PHE A 12 -23.32 5.40 6.75
CA PHE A 12 -22.73 4.27 6.04
C PHE A 12 -21.70 4.71 4.97
N GLU A 13 -22.01 5.78 4.24
CA GLU A 13 -21.17 6.29 3.16
C GLU A 13 -19.81 6.82 3.67
N LYS A 14 -19.79 7.43 4.87
CA LYS A 14 -18.54 7.87 5.52
C LYS A 14 -17.71 6.68 5.99
N ALA A 15 -18.36 5.63 6.48
CA ALA A 15 -17.67 4.40 6.87
C ALA A 15 -17.03 3.70 5.67
N LEU A 16 -17.76 3.61 4.54
CA LEU A 16 -17.27 3.06 3.29
C LEU A 16 -16.06 3.84 2.76
N ARG A 17 -16.13 5.18 2.75
CA ARG A 17 -15.01 6.03 2.30
C ARG A 17 -13.75 5.87 3.16
N ARG A 18 -13.89 5.64 4.47
CA ARG A 18 -12.73 5.31 5.31
C ARG A 18 -12.20 3.93 5.00
N PHE A 19 -13.08 2.95 4.79
CA PHE A 19 -12.65 1.59 4.43
C PHE A 19 -11.85 1.58 3.13
N THR A 20 -12.34 2.23 2.07
CA THR A 20 -11.62 2.34 0.79
C THR A 20 -10.26 3.01 0.97
N LYS A 21 -10.21 4.14 1.69
CA LYS A 21 -8.95 4.84 2.00
C LYS A 21 -7.99 3.97 2.82
N THR A 22 -8.50 3.12 3.71
CA THR A 22 -7.69 2.21 4.53
C THR A 22 -7.13 1.07 3.68
N CYS A 23 -7.92 0.53 2.75
CA CYS A 23 -7.49 -0.44 1.75
C CYS A 23 -6.40 0.14 0.83
N GLU A 24 -6.59 1.37 0.34
CA GLU A 24 -5.59 2.10 -0.44
C GLU A 24 -4.30 2.33 0.34
N LYS A 25 -4.40 2.84 1.58
CA LYS A 25 -3.24 3.10 2.45
C LYS A 25 -2.48 1.82 2.80
N SER A 26 -3.19 0.70 2.99
CA SER A 26 -2.57 -0.59 3.27
C SER A 26 -1.80 -1.17 2.07
N GLY A 27 -1.95 -0.60 0.88
CA GLY A 27 -1.27 -1.06 -0.33
C GLY A 27 -1.82 -2.38 -0.88
N LEU A 28 -3.03 -2.79 -0.45
CA LEU A 28 -3.66 -4.05 -0.83
C LEU A 28 -3.69 -4.26 -2.35
N MET A 29 -4.02 -3.21 -3.11
CA MET A 29 -4.03 -3.26 -4.58
C MET A 29 -2.63 -3.49 -5.18
N SER A 30 -1.58 -2.94 -4.56
CA SER A 30 -0.21 -3.18 -4.97
C SER A 30 0.19 -4.63 -4.72
N ASP A 31 -0.26 -5.21 -3.61
CA ASP A 31 0.05 -6.59 -3.28
C ASP A 31 -0.70 -7.57 -4.17
N ILE A 32 -1.98 -7.32 -4.47
CA ILE A 32 -2.72 -8.10 -5.47
C ILE A 32 -1.96 -8.11 -6.80
N ARG A 33 -1.55 -6.94 -7.29
CA ARG A 33 -0.80 -6.84 -8.56
C ARG A 33 0.55 -7.56 -8.54
N LYS A 34 1.23 -7.62 -7.39
CA LYS A 34 2.49 -8.36 -7.26
C LYS A 34 2.30 -9.88 -7.31
N HIS A 35 1.17 -10.38 -6.80
CA HIS A 35 0.88 -11.82 -6.71
C HIS A 35 0.06 -12.36 -7.88
N GLN A 36 -0.43 -11.51 -8.78
CA GLN A 36 -1.16 -11.92 -9.99
C GLN A 36 -0.34 -12.80 -10.94
N GLN A 37 0.99 -12.69 -10.91
CA GLN A 37 1.89 -13.46 -11.76
C GLN A 37 3.03 -14.03 -10.94
N TYR A 38 3.53 -15.21 -11.35
CA TYR A 38 4.75 -15.74 -10.78
C TYR A 38 5.91 -14.82 -11.13
N GLU A 39 6.65 -14.43 -10.11
CA GLU A 39 7.89 -13.70 -10.27
C GLU A 39 9.05 -14.58 -9.80
N LYS A 40 10.08 -14.68 -10.64
CA LYS A 40 11.30 -15.41 -10.27
C LYS A 40 11.94 -14.77 -9.03
N PRO A 41 12.47 -15.55 -8.07
CA PRO A 41 13.07 -15.02 -6.85
C PRO A 41 14.15 -13.94 -7.06
N SER A 42 14.91 -14.04 -8.17
CA SER A 42 15.91 -13.05 -8.56
C SER A 42 15.30 -11.69 -8.91
N GLU A 43 14.17 -11.69 -9.60
CA GLU A 43 13.45 -10.46 -9.97
C GLU A 43 12.77 -9.83 -8.76
N ALA A 44 12.23 -10.67 -7.86
CA ALA A 44 11.66 -10.21 -6.61
C ALA A 44 12.71 -9.47 -5.75
N LYS A 45 13.92 -10.04 -5.64
CA LYS A 45 15.06 -9.40 -4.96
C LYS A 45 15.45 -8.09 -5.65
N ARG A 46 15.56 -8.07 -6.99
CA ARG A 46 15.87 -6.87 -7.78
C ARG A 46 14.83 -5.77 -7.57
N ARG A 47 13.53 -6.09 -7.57
CA ARG A 47 12.46 -5.13 -7.33
C ARG A 47 12.53 -4.53 -5.94
N LYS A 48 12.76 -5.35 -4.91
CA LYS A 48 12.90 -4.89 -3.51
C LYS A 48 14.08 -3.91 -3.36
N MET A 49 15.25 -4.23 -3.94
CA MET A 49 16.41 -3.33 -3.91
C MET A 49 16.13 -1.99 -4.61
N ASN A 50 15.50 -2.03 -5.79
CA ASN A 50 15.15 -0.82 -6.54
C ASN A 50 14.14 0.06 -5.78
N ALA A 51 13.15 -0.55 -5.12
CA ALA A 51 12.19 0.17 -4.30
C ALA A 51 12.87 0.85 -3.10
N ALA A 52 13.80 0.17 -2.41
CA ALA A 52 14.57 0.75 -1.32
C ALA A 52 15.43 1.94 -1.78
N ARG A 53 16.15 1.78 -2.91
CA ARG A 53 16.97 2.86 -3.49
C ARG A 53 16.12 4.09 -3.86
N ARG A 54 14.94 3.89 -4.46
CA ARG A 54 14.01 4.98 -4.77
C ARG A 54 13.51 5.69 -3.50
N LYS A 55 13.20 4.93 -2.44
CA LYS A 55 12.78 5.50 -1.15
C LYS A 55 13.88 6.35 -0.52
N MET A 56 15.12 5.86 -0.51
CA MET A 56 16.28 6.60 0.03
C MET A 56 16.54 7.89 -0.74
N ARG A 57 16.51 7.86 -2.09
CA ARG A 57 16.66 9.06 -2.92
C ARG A 57 15.58 10.10 -2.62
N LYS A 58 14.33 9.68 -2.43
CA LYS A 58 13.23 10.58 -2.08
C LYS A 58 13.44 11.24 -0.71
N LEU A 59 13.96 10.49 0.27
CA LEU A 59 14.25 11.02 1.60
C LEU A 59 15.35 12.08 1.55
N GLN A 60 16.45 11.79 0.85
CA GLN A 60 17.56 12.72 0.65
C GLN A 60 17.16 14.01 -0.10
N MET A 61 16.22 13.92 -1.03
CA MET A 61 15.67 15.10 -1.72
C MET A 61 14.74 15.93 -0.84
N MET A 62 14.14 15.36 0.20
CA MET A 62 13.27 16.07 1.15
C MET A 62 14.07 16.73 2.28
N GLU A 63 15.27 16.22 2.60
CA GLU A 63 16.17 16.77 3.61
C GLU A 63 17.01 17.95 3.10
N ARG A 64 16.96 18.22 1.79
CA ARG A 64 17.70 19.30 1.12
C ARG A 64 16.77 20.44 0.76
#